data_AF-A0A2L0ETB9-F1
#
_entry.id   AF-A0A2L0ETB9-F1
#
_cell.length_a   1.000
_cell.length_b   1.000
_cell.length_c   1.000
_cell.angle_alpha   90.00
_cell.angle_beta   90.00
_cell.angle_gamma   90.00
#
_symmetry.space_group_name_H-M   'P 1'
#
loop_
_entity.id
_entity.type
_entity.pdbx_description
1 polymer ?
#
loop_
_entity_poly.entity_id
_entity_poly.type
_entity_poly.pdbx_seq_one_letter_code
_entity_poly.pdbx_strand_id
1 'polypeptide(L)'
;MRIRHVMITFAVASLFAACASSEGGGGGDEPTYATVCLARCACEECSADDEERCQDEQDAIEDTAEQERCDDELLAYNECVRLEGRCVNGHHVAEVCNVQAAALAGCLRPDESCPTAGDGVCDEAQGTGLCPTGTDPADCLSYCPYTGNGKCDGPEGSGLCPPGTDVDDCKLPPCEYTEDGTCDEPEGTDRCVEGTDVVDCAAVLCETQNNDVCDEPEGTDRCPEGTDVADCAARTCSRTNNGVCDEPEGTDLCDEGTDVADCSGAASCDAPDVSCDACNECANEAGCADELDACIIDDFCALFVECMASCGDNDACLEDCAAAYPSGSDLYADYATCVMCDECYVSCGGALSC
;
A
#
# COMPACT_ATOMS: atom_id res chain seq x y z
N MET A 1 31.81 44.67 -36.61
CA MET A 1 30.60 45.38 -36.14
C MET A 1 29.40 44.82 -36.89
N ARG A 2 28.39 44.31 -36.15
CA ARG A 2 27.04 43.86 -36.59
C ARG A 2 27.03 42.60 -37.48
N ILE A 3 26.87 41.39 -36.95
CA ILE A 3 25.65 40.75 -36.41
C ILE A 3 24.39 41.17 -37.16
N ARG A 4 23.83 40.25 -37.97
CA ARG A 4 22.39 40.19 -38.27
C ARG A 4 21.90 38.75 -38.54
N HIS A 5 21.00 38.34 -37.64
CA HIS A 5 19.77 37.58 -37.85
C HIS A 5 19.89 36.06 -38.00
N VAL A 6 19.80 35.41 -36.83
CA VAL A 6 19.23 34.07 -36.66
C VAL A 6 17.72 34.20 -36.87
N MET A 7 17.17 33.53 -37.88
CA MET A 7 15.75 33.21 -37.94
C MET A 7 15.57 31.83 -37.30
N ILE A 8 14.96 31.86 -36.11
CA ILE A 8 14.19 30.75 -35.57
C ILE A 8 12.88 30.73 -36.36
N THR A 9 12.48 29.55 -36.85
CA THR A 9 11.12 28.99 -36.95
C THR A 9 11.07 28.08 -38.18
N PHE A 10 11.14 26.76 -37.98
CA PHE A 10 10.37 25.82 -38.79
C PHE A 10 9.85 24.71 -37.89
N ALA A 11 8.53 24.57 -37.94
CA ALA A 11 7.71 23.56 -37.31
C ALA A 11 8.21 22.15 -37.62
N VAL A 12 8.30 21.32 -36.58
CA VAL A 12 8.18 19.87 -36.70
C VAL A 12 6.91 19.48 -35.97
N ALA A 13 5.82 19.46 -36.74
CA ALA A 13 4.63 18.71 -36.42
C ALA A 13 4.88 17.27 -36.84
N SER A 14 5.27 16.42 -35.88
CA SER A 14 5.21 14.96 -35.96
C SER A 14 5.61 14.36 -34.61
N LEU A 15 4.69 14.46 -33.65
CA LEU A 15 4.62 13.60 -32.46
C LEU A 15 3.34 12.78 -32.62
N PHE A 16 3.42 11.74 -33.43
CA PHE A 16 2.51 10.61 -33.42
C PHE A 16 3.32 9.38 -33.81
N ALA A 17 3.13 8.31 -33.04
CA ALA A 17 3.61 6.94 -33.23
C ALA A 17 5.06 6.63 -32.79
N ALA A 18 5.24 6.49 -31.47
CA ALA A 18 6.13 5.48 -30.90
C ALA A 18 5.60 4.96 -29.55
N CYS A 19 4.30 4.72 -29.43
CA CYS A 19 3.83 3.62 -28.58
C CYS A 19 3.67 2.46 -29.56
N ALA A 20 4.58 1.49 -29.48
CA ALA A 20 4.43 0.26 -30.22
C ALA A 20 3.18 -0.43 -29.69
N SER A 21 2.13 -0.42 -30.50
CA SER A 21 1.01 -1.35 -30.40
C SER A 21 1.58 -2.78 -30.37
N SER A 22 1.55 -3.46 -29.23
CA SER A 22 1.63 -4.93 -29.22
C SER A 22 0.22 -5.47 -29.46
N GLU A 23 -0.30 -5.25 -30.67
CA GLU A 23 -1.40 -6.07 -31.17
C GLU A 23 -0.84 -7.46 -31.49
N GLY A 24 -1.16 -8.46 -30.67
CA GLY A 24 -0.88 -9.85 -31.00
C GLY A 24 -0.82 -10.79 -29.81
N GLY A 25 -1.99 -11.29 -29.40
CA GLY A 25 -2.09 -12.41 -28.48
C GLY A 25 -1.25 -13.61 -28.93
N GLY A 26 -0.53 -14.20 -27.97
CA GLY A 26 0.17 -15.46 -28.17
C GLY A 26 1.27 -15.64 -27.13
N GLY A 27 0.93 -16.27 -25.98
CA GLY A 27 1.87 -16.80 -24.98
C GLY A 27 3.02 -15.86 -24.64
N GLY A 28 2.74 -14.84 -23.81
CA GLY A 28 3.67 -13.76 -23.54
C GLY A 28 4.97 -14.23 -22.89
N ASP A 29 6.03 -14.28 -23.68
CA ASP A 29 7.38 -14.20 -23.15
C ASP A 29 7.51 -12.85 -22.44
N GLU A 30 7.82 -12.88 -21.14
CA GLU A 30 8.10 -11.70 -20.34
C GLU A 30 9.10 -10.79 -21.07
N PRO A 31 8.88 -9.46 -21.12
CA PRO A 31 9.76 -8.56 -21.86
C PRO A 31 11.17 -8.60 -21.26
N THR A 32 12.08 -9.33 -21.91
CA THR A 32 13.49 -9.28 -21.56
C THR A 32 14.06 -7.97 -22.07
N TYR A 33 14.35 -7.03 -21.17
CA TYR A 33 15.02 -5.78 -21.52
C TYR A 33 16.43 -6.03 -22.05
N ALA A 34 17.14 -5.05 -22.61
CA ALA A 34 18.54 -5.21 -23.09
C ALA A 34 19.60 -4.65 -22.12
N THR A 35 19.21 -3.79 -21.19
CA THR A 35 20.02 -3.33 -20.05
C THR A 35 19.16 -3.13 -18.80
N VAL A 36 19.77 -2.93 -17.63
CA VAL A 36 19.07 -2.53 -16.39
C VAL A 36 18.36 -1.19 -16.56
N CYS A 37 19.02 -0.22 -17.21
CA CYS A 37 18.42 1.09 -17.45
C CYS A 37 17.18 1.03 -18.34
N LEU A 38 17.16 0.16 -19.35
CA LEU A 38 15.96 -0.02 -20.17
C LEU A 38 14.81 -0.64 -19.39
N ALA A 39 15.08 -1.57 -18.47
CA ALA A 39 14.05 -2.13 -17.59
C ALA A 39 13.47 -1.03 -16.67
N ARG A 40 14.34 -0.25 -16.04
CA ARG A 40 13.93 0.83 -15.15
C ARG A 40 13.15 1.94 -15.86
N CYS A 41 13.66 2.38 -17.00
CA CYS A 41 13.05 3.46 -17.76
C CYS A 41 11.76 3.09 -18.46
N ALA A 42 11.53 1.79 -18.71
CA ALA A 42 10.23 1.31 -19.13
C ALA A 42 9.16 1.47 -18.05
N CYS A 43 9.52 1.37 -16.76
CA CYS A 43 8.58 1.59 -15.65
C CYS A 43 8.37 3.07 -15.33
N GLU A 44 9.45 3.87 -15.32
CA GLU A 44 9.47 5.24 -14.77
C GLU A 44 9.21 6.34 -15.82
N GLU A 45 8.94 5.98 -17.07
CA GLU A 45 8.82 6.94 -18.20
C GLU A 45 10.02 7.91 -18.28
N CYS A 46 11.25 7.38 -18.15
CA CYS A 46 12.45 8.21 -18.12
C CYS A 46 12.52 9.20 -19.30
N SER A 47 12.99 10.41 -19.00
CA SER A 47 13.48 11.30 -20.04
C SER A 47 14.79 10.76 -20.63
N ALA A 48 15.19 11.26 -21.81
CA ALA A 48 16.49 10.92 -22.39
C ALA A 48 17.67 11.27 -21.46
N ASP A 49 17.54 12.34 -20.68
CA ASP A 49 18.56 12.76 -19.71
C ASP A 49 18.64 11.79 -18.51
N ASP A 50 17.50 11.20 -18.10
CA ASP A 50 17.47 10.20 -17.03
C ASP A 50 18.03 8.84 -17.50
N GLU A 51 17.78 8.47 -18.75
CA GLU A 51 18.38 7.27 -19.36
C GLU A 51 19.91 7.42 -19.47
N GLU A 52 20.41 8.59 -19.92
CA GLU A 52 21.85 8.89 -19.98
C GLU A 52 22.47 8.83 -18.57
N ARG A 53 21.84 9.44 -17.56
CA ARG A 53 22.34 9.36 -16.17
C ARG A 53 22.38 7.93 -15.64
N CYS A 54 21.35 7.12 -15.94
CA CYS A 54 21.35 5.72 -15.55
C CYS A 54 22.49 4.95 -16.20
N GLN A 55 22.75 5.18 -17.50
CA GLN A 55 23.86 4.54 -18.22
C GLN A 55 25.21 4.93 -17.61
N ASP A 56 25.42 6.22 -17.33
CA ASP A 56 26.65 6.70 -16.66
C ASP A 56 26.85 6.04 -15.28
N GLU A 57 25.77 5.84 -14.52
CA GLU A 57 25.82 5.14 -13.23
C GLU A 57 26.15 3.65 -13.40
N GLN A 58 25.57 2.97 -14.38
CA GLN A 58 25.89 1.56 -14.67
C GLN A 58 27.34 1.39 -15.13
N ASP A 59 27.83 2.24 -16.02
CA ASP A 59 29.22 2.23 -16.48
C ASP A 59 30.20 2.42 -15.31
N ALA A 60 29.88 3.32 -14.37
CA ALA A 60 30.70 3.53 -13.17
C ALA A 60 30.72 2.29 -12.24
N ILE A 61 29.60 1.58 -12.11
CA ILE A 61 29.52 0.32 -11.36
C ILE A 61 30.31 -0.78 -12.07
N GLU A 62 30.19 -0.89 -13.40
CA GLU A 62 30.95 -1.84 -14.24
C GLU A 62 32.47 -1.62 -14.09
N ASP A 63 32.94 -0.39 -14.22
CA ASP A 63 34.37 -0.04 -14.05
C ASP A 63 34.87 -0.42 -12.65
N THR A 64 34.06 -0.19 -11.62
CA THR A 64 34.41 -0.53 -10.22
C THR A 64 34.42 -2.04 -10.01
N ALA A 65 33.44 -2.76 -10.57
CA ALA A 65 33.36 -4.22 -10.49
C ALA A 65 34.55 -4.87 -11.20
N GLU A 66 34.97 -4.38 -12.37
CA GLU A 66 36.16 -4.89 -13.07
C GLU A 66 37.42 -4.67 -12.21
N GLN A 67 37.54 -3.50 -11.58
CA GLN A 67 38.67 -3.16 -10.72
C GLN A 67 38.78 -4.09 -9.50
N GLU A 68 37.66 -4.38 -8.85
CA GLU A 68 37.58 -5.22 -7.65
C GLU A 68 37.39 -6.71 -7.96
N ARG A 69 37.25 -7.07 -9.25
CA ARG A 69 37.03 -8.44 -9.76
C ARG A 69 35.70 -9.05 -9.30
N CYS A 70 34.65 -8.24 -9.37
CA CYS A 70 33.26 -8.54 -8.99
C CYS A 70 32.34 -8.76 -10.21
N ASP A 71 32.92 -9.17 -11.34
CA ASP A 71 32.22 -9.30 -12.62
C ASP A 71 31.06 -10.32 -12.52
N ASP A 72 31.23 -11.40 -11.75
CA ASP A 72 30.25 -12.47 -11.60
C ASP A 72 29.04 -11.99 -10.78
N GLU A 73 29.26 -11.26 -9.69
CA GLU A 73 28.21 -10.68 -8.85
C GLU A 73 27.44 -9.59 -9.59
N LEU A 74 28.13 -8.74 -10.37
CA LEU A 74 27.49 -7.72 -11.18
C LEU A 74 26.61 -8.33 -12.26
N LEU A 75 27.10 -9.37 -12.93
CA LEU A 75 26.33 -10.10 -13.94
C LEU A 75 25.06 -10.71 -13.32
N ALA A 76 25.17 -11.35 -12.15
CA ALA A 76 24.03 -11.95 -11.47
C ALA A 76 22.99 -10.91 -11.04
N TYR A 77 23.42 -9.76 -10.52
CA TYR A 77 22.54 -8.64 -10.18
C TYR A 77 21.82 -8.09 -11.42
N ASN A 78 22.57 -7.80 -12.48
CA ASN A 78 22.01 -7.27 -13.72
C ASN A 78 21.02 -8.26 -14.34
N GLU A 79 21.33 -9.56 -14.38
CA GLU A 79 20.44 -10.59 -14.90
C GLU A 79 19.14 -10.68 -14.07
N CYS A 80 19.23 -10.67 -12.74
CA CYS A 80 18.06 -10.65 -11.87
C CYS A 80 17.19 -9.42 -12.14
N VAL A 81 17.76 -8.22 -12.15
CA VAL A 81 16.99 -6.98 -12.39
C VAL A 81 16.30 -6.99 -13.75
N ARG A 82 16.96 -7.53 -14.78
CA ARG A 82 16.42 -7.60 -16.14
C ARG A 82 15.31 -8.62 -16.33
N LEU A 83 15.30 -9.68 -15.52
CA LEU A 83 14.37 -10.81 -15.66
C LEU A 83 13.26 -10.80 -14.62
N GLU A 84 13.54 -10.30 -13.41
CA GLU A 84 12.66 -10.40 -12.24
C GLU A 84 12.28 -9.02 -11.67
N GLY A 85 12.85 -7.94 -12.20
CA GLY A 85 12.42 -6.57 -11.88
C GLY A 85 10.99 -6.33 -12.34
N ARG A 86 10.19 -5.65 -11.51
CA ARG A 86 8.78 -5.35 -11.81
C ARG A 86 8.49 -3.86 -11.65
N CYS A 87 7.50 -3.38 -12.39
CA CYS A 87 6.98 -2.02 -12.22
C CYS A 87 5.87 -2.05 -11.17
N VAL A 88 5.97 -1.25 -10.12
CA VAL A 88 4.91 -1.04 -9.11
C VAL A 88 4.68 0.46 -9.03
N ASN A 89 3.47 0.92 -9.34
CA ASN A 89 3.10 2.34 -9.30
C ASN A 89 4.04 3.27 -10.10
N GLY A 90 4.44 2.85 -11.31
CA GLY A 90 5.37 3.60 -12.14
C GLY A 90 6.81 3.62 -11.62
N HIS A 91 7.14 2.79 -10.62
CA HIS A 91 8.49 2.65 -10.09
C HIS A 91 9.03 1.25 -10.34
N HIS A 92 10.29 1.18 -10.79
CA HIS A 92 10.95 -0.11 -10.96
C HIS A 92 11.44 -0.62 -9.59
N VAL A 93 10.85 -1.71 -9.10
CA VAL A 93 11.27 -2.37 -7.85
C VAL A 93 12.04 -3.65 -8.16
N ALA A 94 13.17 -3.82 -7.46
CA ALA A 94 14.08 -4.96 -7.60
C ALA A 94 14.29 -5.68 -6.26
N GLU A 95 13.31 -5.64 -5.36
CA GLU A 95 13.41 -6.23 -4.02
C GLU A 95 13.67 -7.75 -4.07
N VAL A 96 13.14 -8.44 -5.08
CA VAL A 96 13.43 -9.86 -5.35
C VAL A 96 14.93 -10.09 -5.58
N CYS A 97 15.65 -9.08 -6.08
CA CYS A 97 17.08 -9.12 -6.35
C CYS A 97 17.96 -8.66 -5.18
N ASN A 98 17.40 -8.49 -3.98
CA ASN A 98 18.14 -8.02 -2.80
C ASN A 98 19.34 -8.92 -2.44
N VAL A 99 19.24 -10.23 -2.69
CA VAL A 99 20.34 -11.19 -2.45
C VAL A 99 21.53 -10.90 -3.38
N GLN A 100 21.26 -10.71 -4.67
CA GLN A 100 22.27 -10.40 -5.68
C GLN A 100 22.84 -9.00 -5.46
N ALA A 101 21.99 -8.03 -5.09
CA ALA A 101 22.42 -6.69 -4.74
C ALA A 101 23.37 -6.69 -3.53
N ALA A 102 23.05 -7.46 -2.48
CA ALA A 102 23.91 -7.64 -1.32
C ALA A 102 25.24 -8.31 -1.67
N ALA A 103 25.23 -9.34 -2.53
CA ALA A 103 26.45 -9.99 -3.00
C ALA A 103 27.35 -9.03 -3.79
N LEU A 104 26.79 -8.25 -4.71
CA LEU A 104 27.52 -7.23 -5.47
C LEU A 104 28.09 -6.14 -4.55
N ALA A 105 27.26 -5.59 -3.65
CA ALA A 105 27.72 -4.60 -2.67
C ALA A 105 28.84 -5.18 -1.79
N GLY A 106 28.70 -6.45 -1.40
CA GLY A 106 29.67 -7.21 -0.64
C GLY A 106 31.03 -7.27 -1.31
N CYS A 107 31.04 -7.54 -2.62
CA CYS A 107 32.25 -7.61 -3.41
C CYS A 107 32.86 -6.23 -3.69
N LEU A 108 32.05 -5.23 -4.05
CA LEU A 108 32.52 -3.88 -4.38
C LEU A 108 33.11 -3.14 -3.16
N ARG A 109 32.64 -3.48 -1.95
CA ARG A 109 33.06 -2.83 -0.69
C ARG A 109 33.35 -3.88 0.38
N PRO A 110 34.41 -4.68 0.22
CA PRO A 110 34.71 -5.80 1.13
C PRO A 110 35.08 -5.34 2.55
N ASP A 111 35.42 -4.05 2.70
CA ASP A 111 35.80 -3.45 3.98
C ASP A 111 34.57 -2.99 4.80
N GLU A 112 33.40 -2.91 4.17
CA GLU A 112 32.15 -2.40 4.76
C GLU A 112 30.97 -3.36 4.58
N SER A 113 31.21 -4.59 4.15
CA SER A 113 30.18 -5.61 3.98
C SER A 113 30.25 -6.69 5.05
N CYS A 114 29.08 -7.11 5.53
CA CYS A 114 28.95 -8.26 6.42
C CYS A 114 29.06 -9.54 5.58
N PRO A 115 30.01 -10.45 5.85
CA PRO A 115 30.14 -11.71 5.12
C PRO A 115 28.91 -12.63 5.23
N THR A 116 28.07 -12.37 6.21
CA THR A 116 26.87 -13.14 6.58
C THR A 116 25.58 -12.40 6.28
N ALA A 117 25.62 -11.26 5.58
CA ALA A 117 24.40 -10.56 5.19
C ALA A 117 23.47 -11.45 4.36
N GLY A 118 22.22 -11.59 4.81
CA GLY A 118 21.19 -12.40 4.15
C GLY A 118 21.23 -13.89 4.50
N ASP A 119 21.95 -14.30 5.55
CA ASP A 119 21.99 -15.69 6.01
C ASP A 119 20.86 -16.04 7.01
N GLY A 120 20.04 -15.04 7.36
CA GLY A 120 18.92 -15.14 8.28
C GLY A 120 19.31 -14.98 9.76
N VAL A 121 20.56 -14.62 10.06
CA VAL A 121 21.03 -14.33 11.41
C VAL A 121 21.54 -12.89 11.47
N CYS A 122 20.88 -12.07 12.28
CA CYS A 122 21.37 -10.72 12.56
C CYS A 122 22.78 -10.79 13.17
N ASP A 123 23.78 -10.36 12.42
CA ASP A 123 25.18 -10.39 12.81
C ASP A 123 25.73 -9.01 13.19
N GLU A 124 24.89 -7.98 13.18
CA GLU A 124 25.23 -6.66 13.70
C GLU A 124 25.30 -6.61 15.25
N ALA A 125 25.57 -5.43 15.81
CA ALA A 125 25.71 -5.23 17.26
C ALA A 125 24.46 -5.62 18.08
N GLN A 126 23.28 -5.63 17.45
CA GLN A 126 22.02 -6.07 18.04
C GLN A 126 21.91 -7.60 18.10
N GLY A 127 22.65 -8.32 17.26
CA GLY A 127 22.70 -9.77 17.22
C GLY A 127 24.07 -10.32 17.65
N THR A 128 24.80 -11.01 16.75
CA THR A 128 26.07 -11.67 17.12
C THR A 128 27.27 -10.72 17.24
N GLY A 129 27.18 -9.52 16.66
CA GLY A 129 28.25 -8.53 16.63
C GLY A 129 29.45 -8.91 15.75
N LEU A 130 29.26 -9.84 14.82
CA LEU A 130 30.27 -10.23 13.83
C LEU A 130 30.42 -9.19 12.71
N CYS A 131 29.42 -8.32 12.52
CA CYS A 131 29.34 -7.36 11.45
C CYS A 131 29.20 -5.90 11.94
N PRO A 132 29.75 -4.93 11.20
CA PRO A 132 29.52 -3.51 11.48
C PRO A 132 28.03 -3.14 11.39
N THR A 133 27.58 -2.14 12.15
CA THR A 133 26.19 -1.65 12.08
C THR A 133 25.84 -1.12 10.67
N GLY A 134 24.67 -1.48 10.16
CA GLY A 134 24.16 -1.13 8.83
C GLY A 134 24.66 -2.03 7.68
N THR A 135 25.36 -3.12 7.97
CA THR A 135 25.97 -4.03 6.97
C THR A 135 25.28 -5.37 6.86
N ASP A 136 24.38 -5.68 7.79
CA ASP A 136 23.45 -6.82 7.76
C ASP A 136 22.01 -6.39 8.13
N PRO A 137 21.45 -5.38 7.44
CA PRO A 137 20.11 -4.90 7.75
C PRO A 137 19.03 -5.90 7.32
N ALA A 138 19.29 -6.75 6.32
CA ALA A 138 18.31 -7.71 5.83
C ALA A 138 17.95 -8.76 6.89
N ASP A 139 18.94 -9.24 7.65
CA ASP A 139 18.70 -10.21 8.73
C ASP A 139 18.31 -9.52 10.04
N CYS A 140 18.81 -8.29 10.28
CA CYS A 140 18.46 -7.52 11.47
C CYS A 140 17.09 -6.80 11.41
N LEU A 141 16.49 -6.66 10.23
CA LEU A 141 15.12 -6.16 10.07
C LEU A 141 14.07 -7.27 10.20
N SER A 142 14.46 -8.55 10.25
CA SER A 142 13.53 -9.67 10.11
C SER A 142 13.42 -10.56 11.36
N TYR A 143 12.35 -10.29 12.12
CA TYR A 143 11.46 -11.21 12.85
C TYR A 143 11.92 -11.95 14.13
N CYS A 144 11.62 -11.34 15.29
CA CYS A 144 11.14 -12.09 16.45
C CYS A 144 9.66 -12.47 16.18
N PRO A 145 9.28 -13.76 16.09
CA PRO A 145 7.90 -14.17 15.81
C PRO A 145 6.90 -13.81 16.93
N TYR A 146 7.40 -13.24 18.02
CA TYR A 146 6.62 -12.85 19.18
C TYR A 146 6.47 -11.34 19.32
N THR A 147 7.02 -10.53 18.41
CA THR A 147 6.83 -9.08 18.46
C THR A 147 5.36 -8.69 18.34
N GLY A 148 4.90 -7.85 19.27
CA GLY A 148 3.53 -7.34 19.37
C GLY A 148 2.57 -8.29 20.10
N ASN A 149 3.07 -9.25 20.87
CA ASN A 149 2.22 -10.18 21.63
C ASN A 149 1.92 -9.69 23.07
N GLY A 150 2.39 -8.48 23.43
CA GLY A 150 2.23 -7.89 24.76
C GLY A 150 3.16 -8.47 25.82
N LYS A 151 4.05 -9.41 25.47
CA LYS A 151 5.04 -10.00 26.37
C LYS A 151 6.43 -9.66 25.89
N CYS A 152 7.22 -9.07 26.78
CA CYS A 152 8.63 -8.91 26.53
C CYS A 152 9.33 -10.28 26.43
N ASP A 153 9.66 -10.68 25.21
CA ASP A 153 10.32 -11.91 24.82
C ASP A 153 11.83 -11.71 24.57
N GLY A 154 12.32 -10.47 24.68
CA GLY A 154 13.73 -10.14 24.73
C GLY A 154 14.46 -10.70 25.98
N PRO A 155 15.79 -10.49 26.10
CA PRO A 155 16.62 -11.00 27.20
C PRO A 155 16.25 -10.44 28.58
N GLU A 156 15.65 -9.26 28.63
CA GLU A 156 15.05 -8.66 29.81
C GLU A 156 13.73 -9.32 30.25
N GLY A 157 13.13 -10.16 29.40
CA GLY A 157 11.89 -10.88 29.66
C GLY A 157 12.04 -12.40 29.50
N SER A 158 11.30 -13.02 28.57
CA SER A 158 11.27 -14.49 28.43
C SER A 158 12.55 -15.08 27.80
N GLY A 159 13.31 -14.27 27.07
CA GLY A 159 14.52 -14.68 26.34
C GLY A 159 14.24 -15.57 25.13
N LEU A 160 13.01 -15.60 24.62
CA LEU A 160 12.63 -16.30 23.40
C LEU A 160 13.08 -15.55 22.13
N CYS A 161 13.39 -14.27 22.25
CA CYS A 161 13.85 -13.41 21.17
C CYS A 161 15.23 -12.80 21.46
N PRO A 162 16.08 -12.62 20.43
CA PRO A 162 17.36 -11.93 20.57
C PRO A 162 17.22 -10.49 21.13
N PRO A 163 18.26 -9.95 21.78
CA PRO A 163 18.26 -8.57 22.26
C PRO A 163 17.83 -7.57 21.19
N GLY A 164 16.89 -6.68 21.51
CA GLY A 164 16.48 -5.61 20.61
C GLY A 164 15.62 -6.03 19.41
N THR A 165 15.18 -7.29 19.35
CA THR A 165 14.24 -7.77 18.31
C THR A 165 12.78 -7.75 18.75
N ASP A 166 12.53 -7.60 20.06
CA ASP A 166 11.19 -7.51 20.65
C ASP A 166 11.00 -6.18 21.40
N VAL A 167 11.37 -5.08 20.73
CA VAL A 167 11.45 -3.77 21.38
C VAL A 167 10.09 -3.16 21.68
N ASP A 168 9.04 -3.57 20.97
CA ASP A 168 7.72 -2.95 21.14
C ASP A 168 7.03 -3.49 22.39
N ASP A 169 7.14 -4.78 22.67
CA ASP A 169 6.62 -5.37 23.92
C ASP A 169 7.54 -5.04 25.12
N CYS A 170 8.86 -4.99 24.93
CA CYS A 170 9.81 -4.69 26.02
C CYS A 170 9.90 -3.20 26.41
N LYS A 171 9.27 -2.28 25.66
CA LYS A 171 9.13 -0.86 26.07
C LYS A 171 8.05 -0.67 27.14
N LEU A 172 7.06 -1.56 27.18
CA LEU A 172 5.96 -1.48 28.11
C LEU A 172 6.32 -2.18 29.43
N PRO A 173 5.86 -1.65 30.59
CA PRO A 173 6.04 -2.36 31.85
C PRO A 173 5.29 -3.70 31.80
N PRO A 174 5.93 -4.83 32.16
CA PRO A 174 5.30 -6.14 32.03
C PRO A 174 4.04 -6.26 32.90
N CYS A 175 2.96 -6.76 32.31
CA CYS A 175 1.70 -7.08 33.00
C CYS A 175 1.77 -8.51 33.57
N GLU A 176 1.65 -8.65 34.90
CA GLU A 176 1.68 -9.96 35.58
C GLU A 176 0.44 -10.82 35.29
N TYR A 177 -0.59 -10.23 34.68
CA TYR A 177 -1.90 -10.85 34.48
C TYR A 177 -2.19 -11.27 33.03
N THR A 178 -1.18 -11.23 32.16
CA THR A 178 -1.32 -11.75 30.79
C THR A 178 -1.71 -13.23 30.76
N GLU A 179 -2.70 -13.58 29.93
CA GLU A 179 -3.27 -14.92 29.74
C GLU A 179 -3.94 -15.52 30.99
N ASP A 180 -4.45 -14.68 31.90
CA ASP A 180 -5.26 -15.11 33.04
C ASP A 180 -6.75 -15.31 32.70
N GLY A 181 -7.14 -14.91 31.49
CA GLY A 181 -8.49 -15.01 30.96
C GLY A 181 -9.39 -13.82 31.33
N THR A 182 -8.82 -12.75 31.88
CA THR A 182 -9.51 -11.51 32.23
C THR A 182 -8.79 -10.34 31.57
N CYS A 183 -9.50 -9.46 30.87
CA CYS A 183 -8.89 -8.20 30.44
C CYS A 183 -8.53 -7.35 31.66
N ASP A 184 -7.26 -7.06 31.84
CA ASP A 184 -6.70 -6.27 32.93
C ASP A 184 -6.21 -4.89 32.48
N GLU A 185 -6.39 -4.52 31.21
CA GLU A 185 -6.23 -3.16 30.66
C GLU A 185 -7.37 -2.21 31.11
N PRO A 186 -7.32 -0.91 30.76
CA PRO A 186 -8.34 0.07 31.15
C PRO A 186 -9.79 -0.28 30.75
N GLU A 187 -9.97 -1.07 29.69
CA GLU A 187 -11.25 -1.58 29.19
C GLU A 187 -11.81 -2.68 30.10
N GLY A 188 -10.96 -3.27 30.95
CA GLY A 188 -11.27 -4.35 31.86
C GLY A 188 -11.10 -3.97 33.33
N THR A 189 -10.11 -4.56 34.02
CA THR A 189 -9.94 -4.32 35.47
C THR A 189 -8.94 -3.22 35.86
N ASP A 190 -8.29 -2.57 34.88
CA ASP A 190 -7.36 -1.45 35.08
C ASP A 190 -6.17 -1.80 36.02
N ARG A 191 -5.62 -3.01 35.84
CA ARG A 191 -4.41 -3.50 36.55
C ARG A 191 -3.15 -3.42 35.70
N CYS A 192 -3.31 -3.31 34.39
CA CYS A 192 -2.26 -3.31 33.38
C CYS A 192 -2.36 -2.06 32.50
N VAL A 193 -1.24 -1.65 31.94
CA VAL A 193 -1.18 -0.50 31.04
C VAL A 193 -1.75 -0.93 29.69
N GLU A 194 -2.43 -0.03 28.99
CA GLU A 194 -2.89 -0.26 27.61
C GLU A 194 -1.79 -0.86 26.73
N GLY A 195 -2.12 -1.93 25.99
CA GLY A 195 -1.20 -2.69 25.15
C GLY A 195 -0.38 -3.78 25.85
N THR A 196 -0.60 -4.05 27.13
CA THR A 196 0.15 -5.07 27.91
C THR A 196 -0.64 -6.32 28.28
N ASP A 197 -1.96 -6.35 28.05
CA ASP A 197 -2.83 -7.52 28.25
C ASP A 197 -3.72 -7.81 27.02
N VAL A 198 -3.17 -7.52 25.85
CA VAL A 198 -3.88 -7.63 24.57
C VAL A 198 -4.44 -9.04 24.31
N VAL A 199 -3.85 -10.09 24.87
CA VAL A 199 -4.30 -11.47 24.66
C VAL A 199 -5.64 -11.74 25.36
N ASP A 200 -5.81 -11.29 26.60
CA ASP A 200 -7.06 -11.46 27.32
C ASP A 200 -8.07 -10.36 26.95
N CYS A 201 -7.61 -9.15 26.64
CA CYS A 201 -8.47 -8.05 26.17
C CYS A 201 -9.01 -8.27 24.76
N ALA A 202 -8.26 -8.91 23.86
CA ALA A 202 -8.82 -9.41 22.61
C ALA A 202 -9.82 -10.57 22.82
N ALA A 203 -9.79 -11.22 23.99
CA ALA A 203 -10.62 -12.37 24.34
C ALA A 203 -11.83 -12.04 25.22
N VAL A 204 -11.95 -10.84 25.80
CA VAL A 204 -13.18 -10.37 26.45
C VAL A 204 -14.21 -10.05 25.37
N LEU A 205 -14.80 -11.13 24.86
CA LEU A 205 -16.00 -11.11 24.04
C LEU A 205 -17.12 -10.56 24.92
N CYS A 206 -17.68 -9.42 24.55
CA CYS A 206 -19.06 -9.10 24.90
C CYS A 206 -19.89 -10.38 24.64
N GLU A 207 -20.59 -10.94 25.65
CA GLU A 207 -21.35 -12.20 25.47
C GLU A 207 -22.40 -12.07 24.35
N THR A 208 -22.74 -10.84 24.03
CA THR A 208 -23.66 -10.42 23.00
C THR A 208 -23.00 -9.98 21.70
N GLN A 209 -21.67 -10.08 21.56
CA GLN A 209 -20.97 -9.75 20.33
C GLN A 209 -21.54 -10.53 19.13
N ASN A 210 -21.94 -9.81 18.09
CA ASN A 210 -22.61 -10.31 16.88
C ASN A 210 -24.05 -10.80 17.10
N ASN A 211 -24.82 -10.14 17.97
CA ASN A 211 -26.25 -10.39 18.16
C ASN A 211 -27.17 -9.37 17.43
N ASP A 212 -26.61 -8.54 16.56
CA ASP A 212 -27.28 -7.44 15.84
C ASP A 212 -27.82 -6.33 16.77
N VAL A 213 -27.33 -6.22 18.00
CA VAL A 213 -27.71 -5.20 18.98
C VAL A 213 -26.47 -4.61 19.61
N CYS A 214 -26.17 -3.36 19.26
CA CYS A 214 -25.14 -2.59 19.94
C CYS A 214 -25.40 -2.56 21.46
N ASP A 215 -24.53 -3.21 22.20
CA ASP A 215 -24.58 -3.42 23.65
C ASP A 215 -23.47 -2.63 24.38
N GLU A 216 -22.68 -1.81 23.67
CA GLU A 216 -21.74 -0.81 24.20
C GLU A 216 -22.44 0.41 24.86
N PRO A 217 -21.69 1.38 25.45
CA PRO A 217 -22.28 2.56 26.10
C PRO A 217 -23.20 3.40 25.21
N GLU A 218 -22.95 3.44 23.90
CA GLU A 218 -23.78 4.08 22.86
C GLU A 218 -25.05 3.24 22.57
N GLY A 219 -25.04 1.99 23.01
CA GLY A 219 -26.01 0.93 22.81
C GLY A 219 -26.93 0.69 24.00
N THR A 220 -26.90 -0.54 24.52
CA THR A 220 -27.65 -0.93 25.72
C THR A 220 -26.83 -0.87 27.01
N ASP A 221 -25.56 -0.47 26.94
CA ASP A 221 -24.62 -0.33 28.06
C ASP A 221 -24.47 -1.63 28.88
N ARG A 222 -24.37 -2.75 28.16
CA ARG A 222 -24.14 -4.10 28.69
C ARG A 222 -22.72 -4.60 28.48
N CYS A 223 -21.98 -3.98 27.57
CA CYS A 223 -20.63 -4.33 27.18
C CYS A 223 -19.71 -3.10 27.29
N PRO A 224 -18.43 -3.29 27.67
CA PRO A 224 -17.44 -2.22 27.62
C PRO A 224 -17.24 -1.69 26.20
N GLU A 225 -16.87 -0.42 26.07
CA GLU A 225 -16.50 0.22 24.80
C GLU A 225 -15.42 -0.60 24.08
N GLY A 226 -15.58 -0.82 22.77
CA GLY A 226 -14.64 -1.59 21.93
C GLY A 226 -14.84 -3.11 21.94
N THR A 227 -15.84 -3.66 22.65
CA THR A 227 -16.08 -5.11 22.76
C THR A 227 -17.27 -5.63 21.95
N ASP A 228 -18.13 -4.75 21.44
CA ASP A 228 -19.30 -5.04 20.59
C ASP A 228 -19.28 -4.27 19.25
N VAL A 229 -18.09 -3.94 18.80
CA VAL A 229 -17.85 -3.06 17.64
C VAL A 229 -18.54 -3.56 16.37
N ALA A 230 -18.70 -4.87 16.20
CA ALA A 230 -19.38 -5.43 15.03
C ALA A 230 -20.88 -5.08 14.98
N ASP A 231 -21.59 -5.13 16.10
CA ASP A 231 -23.01 -4.77 16.17
C ASP A 231 -23.22 -3.26 16.29
N CYS A 232 -22.26 -2.55 16.89
CA CYS A 232 -22.27 -1.09 16.99
C CYS A 232 -21.91 -0.39 15.69
N ALA A 233 -21.00 -0.95 14.89
CA ALA A 233 -20.74 -0.51 13.52
C ALA A 233 -21.94 -0.76 12.59
N ALA A 234 -22.80 -1.74 12.94
CA ALA A 234 -24.02 -2.05 12.19
C ALA A 234 -25.20 -1.13 12.54
N ARG A 235 -25.08 -0.20 13.49
CA ARG A 235 -26.06 0.89 13.67
C ARG A 235 -25.90 1.94 12.58
N THR A 236 -26.22 1.54 11.35
CA THR A 236 -26.53 2.50 10.30
C THR A 236 -27.77 3.26 10.74
N CYS A 237 -27.68 4.57 10.90
CA CYS A 237 -28.88 5.36 10.83
C CYS A 237 -29.61 4.99 9.53
N SER A 238 -30.95 4.88 9.54
CA SER A 238 -31.71 4.57 8.30
C SER A 238 -31.56 5.63 7.18
N ARG A 239 -30.72 6.62 7.46
CA ARG A 239 -30.47 7.86 6.77
C ARG A 239 -28.98 8.09 6.55
N THR A 240 -28.11 7.16 6.94
CA THR A 240 -26.69 7.19 6.59
C THR A 240 -26.54 7.33 5.07
N ASN A 241 -25.68 8.24 4.63
CA ASN A 241 -25.38 8.53 3.21
C ASN A 241 -26.59 9.05 2.41
N ASN A 242 -27.45 9.86 3.02
CA ASN A 242 -28.53 10.53 2.28
C ASN A 242 -28.15 11.94 1.81
N GLY A 243 -26.92 12.37 2.10
CA GLY A 243 -26.38 13.69 1.79
C GLY A 243 -26.90 14.78 2.74
N VAL A 244 -27.45 14.40 3.90
CA VAL A 244 -27.90 15.32 4.94
C VAL A 244 -27.41 14.80 6.27
N CYS A 245 -26.51 15.58 6.89
CA CYS A 245 -26.11 15.32 8.26
C CYS A 245 -27.35 15.27 9.17
N ASP A 246 -27.67 14.09 9.65
CA ASP A 246 -28.82 13.79 10.48
C ASP A 246 -28.41 13.55 11.95
N GLU A 247 -27.13 13.66 12.30
CA GLU A 247 -26.61 13.73 13.68
C GLU A 247 -26.99 15.03 14.42
N PRO A 248 -26.66 15.17 15.73
CA PRO A 248 -26.98 16.37 16.52
C PRO A 248 -26.45 17.70 15.97
N GLU A 249 -25.38 17.68 15.18
CA GLU A 249 -24.82 18.82 14.45
C GLU A 249 -25.69 19.26 13.27
N GLY A 250 -26.56 18.38 12.80
CA GLY A 250 -27.42 18.52 11.64
C GLY A 250 -28.91 18.51 11.98
N THR A 251 -29.65 17.48 11.54
CA THR A 251 -31.11 17.40 11.75
C THR A 251 -31.55 16.72 13.06
N ASP A 252 -30.62 16.11 13.81
CA ASP A 252 -30.89 15.44 15.09
C ASP A 252 -31.92 14.29 14.95
N LEU A 253 -31.81 13.53 13.85
CA LEU A 253 -32.60 12.33 13.53
C LEU A 253 -31.82 11.02 13.71
N CYS A 254 -30.50 11.11 13.84
CA CYS A 254 -29.53 10.05 14.07
C CYS A 254 -28.74 10.35 15.36
N ASP A 255 -28.27 9.31 16.05
CA ASP A 255 -27.40 9.47 17.21
C ASP A 255 -25.98 9.86 16.73
N GLU A 256 -25.23 10.62 17.54
CA GLU A 256 -23.85 11.03 17.24
C GLU A 256 -22.99 9.80 16.88
N GLY A 257 -22.25 9.84 15.77
CA GLY A 257 -21.44 8.73 15.27
C GLY A 257 -22.16 7.76 14.31
N THR A 258 -23.46 7.94 14.02
CA THR A 258 -24.25 7.02 13.17
C THR A 258 -24.56 7.56 11.76
N ASP A 259 -24.19 8.80 11.47
CA ASP A 259 -24.28 9.46 10.16
C ASP A 259 -23.02 10.30 9.85
N VAL A 260 -21.86 9.78 10.29
CA VAL A 260 -20.56 10.46 10.20
C VAL A 260 -20.20 10.79 8.76
N ALA A 261 -20.61 9.96 7.80
CA ALA A 261 -20.38 10.18 6.38
C ALA A 261 -20.99 11.51 5.90
N ASP A 262 -22.25 11.79 6.26
CA ASP A 262 -22.89 13.06 5.91
C ASP A 262 -22.47 14.23 6.85
N CYS A 263 -21.96 13.93 8.06
CA CYS A 263 -21.67 14.91 9.12
C CYS A 263 -20.21 15.34 9.28
N SER A 264 -19.26 14.63 8.66
CA SER A 264 -17.81 14.88 8.77
C SER A 264 -17.31 16.20 8.14
N GLY A 265 -18.21 17.07 7.70
CA GLY A 265 -17.90 18.47 7.37
C GLY A 265 -17.26 18.68 6.00
N ALA A 266 -17.08 17.63 5.20
CA ALA A 266 -17.03 17.78 3.75
C ALA A 266 -18.44 18.13 3.30
N ALA A 267 -18.61 19.26 2.60
CA ALA A 267 -19.86 19.48 1.87
C ALA A 267 -20.10 18.23 1.03
N SER A 268 -21.28 17.60 1.12
CA SER A 268 -21.56 16.39 0.36
C SER A 268 -21.09 16.60 -1.07
N CYS A 269 -20.25 15.69 -1.57
CA CYS A 269 -19.69 15.79 -2.90
C CYS A 269 -20.82 15.91 -3.94
N ASP A 270 -22.01 15.43 -3.58
CA ASP A 270 -23.23 15.41 -4.34
C ASP A 270 -24.16 16.65 -4.25
N ALA A 271 -23.65 17.83 -4.55
CA ALA A 271 -24.49 19.03 -4.66
C ALA A 271 -25.06 19.22 -6.09
N PRO A 272 -26.31 19.67 -6.26
CA PRO A 272 -26.97 19.79 -7.59
C PRO A 272 -26.30 20.80 -8.55
N ASP A 273 -25.41 21.65 -8.03
CA ASP A 273 -24.65 22.63 -8.80
C ASP A 273 -23.20 22.18 -9.06
N VAL A 274 -22.80 20.98 -8.61
CA VAL A 274 -21.48 20.37 -8.80
C VAL A 274 -21.51 19.46 -10.02
N SER A 275 -20.49 19.54 -10.87
CA SER A 275 -20.33 18.62 -12.01
C SER A 275 -19.87 17.25 -11.55
N CYS A 276 -20.25 16.18 -12.25
CA CYS A 276 -19.80 14.82 -11.94
C CYS A 276 -18.27 14.72 -11.75
N ASP A 277 -17.46 15.38 -12.60
CA ASP A 277 -15.99 15.39 -12.45
C ASP A 277 -15.53 15.96 -11.09
N ALA A 278 -16.16 17.05 -10.63
CA ALA A 278 -15.82 17.70 -9.37
C ALA A 278 -16.33 16.92 -8.16
N CYS A 279 -17.46 16.21 -8.32
CA CYS A 279 -17.94 15.28 -7.31
C CYS A 279 -17.00 14.07 -7.19
N ASN A 280 -16.54 13.52 -8.32
CA ASN A 280 -15.61 12.39 -8.35
C ASN A 280 -14.28 12.75 -7.66
N GLU A 281 -13.70 13.93 -7.95
CA GLU A 281 -12.52 14.44 -7.22
C GLU A 281 -12.75 14.50 -5.71
N CYS A 282 -13.92 14.98 -5.28
CA CYS A 282 -14.30 15.05 -3.87
C CYS A 282 -14.48 13.65 -3.25
N ALA A 283 -15.15 12.73 -3.94
CA ALA A 283 -15.38 11.35 -3.48
C ALA A 283 -14.06 10.58 -3.31
N ASN A 284 -13.10 10.79 -4.21
CA ASN A 284 -11.77 10.18 -4.15
C ASN A 284 -10.91 10.71 -3.01
N GLU A 285 -11.16 11.94 -2.54
CA GLU A 285 -10.51 12.51 -1.36
C GLU A 285 -11.24 12.15 -0.05
N ALA A 286 -12.42 11.54 -0.14
CA ALA A 286 -13.32 11.27 0.98
C ALA A 286 -13.86 9.83 0.95
N GLY A 287 -15.16 9.65 0.74
CA GLY A 287 -15.89 8.39 0.98
C GLY A 287 -15.49 7.20 0.10
N CYS A 288 -14.86 7.43 -1.05
CA CYS A 288 -14.47 6.37 -2.00
C CYS A 288 -12.95 6.18 -2.12
N ALA A 289 -12.17 6.74 -1.19
CA ALA A 289 -10.71 6.64 -1.22
C ALA A 289 -10.24 5.18 -1.09
N ASP A 290 -10.89 4.39 -0.23
CA ASP A 290 -10.51 3.00 0.03
C ASP A 290 -10.77 2.09 -1.18
N GLU A 291 -11.91 2.22 -1.85
CA GLU A 291 -12.24 1.47 -3.07
C GLU A 291 -11.31 1.88 -4.23
N LEU A 292 -10.99 3.17 -4.32
CA LEU A 292 -10.03 3.67 -5.31
C LEU A 292 -8.64 3.10 -5.06
N ASP A 293 -8.14 3.13 -3.83
CA ASP A 293 -6.84 2.57 -3.46
C ASP A 293 -6.79 1.07 -3.69
N ALA A 294 -7.87 0.34 -3.35
CA ALA A 294 -7.99 -1.09 -3.63
C ALA A 294 -7.90 -1.39 -5.14
N CYS A 295 -8.51 -0.57 -5.98
CA CYS A 295 -8.38 -0.69 -7.43
C CYS A 295 -6.97 -0.29 -7.93
N ILE A 296 -6.38 0.81 -7.44
CA ILE A 296 -5.06 1.27 -7.91
C ILE A 296 -3.95 0.28 -7.57
N ILE A 297 -4.01 -0.36 -6.40
CA ILE A 297 -2.98 -1.30 -5.93
C ILE A 297 -3.10 -2.67 -6.63
N ASP A 298 -4.26 -3.01 -7.19
CA ASP A 298 -4.48 -4.28 -7.89
C ASP A 298 -4.16 -4.17 -9.40
N ASP A 299 -3.17 -4.97 -9.84
CA ASP A 299 -2.72 -5.00 -11.23
C ASP A 299 -3.86 -5.34 -12.22
N PHE A 300 -4.83 -6.17 -11.84
CA PHE A 300 -5.94 -6.53 -12.73
C PHE A 300 -6.94 -5.38 -12.87
N CYS A 301 -7.19 -4.58 -11.82
CA CYS A 301 -8.03 -3.40 -11.93
C CYS A 301 -7.38 -2.35 -12.84
N ALA A 302 -6.08 -2.10 -12.70
CA ALA A 302 -5.34 -1.20 -13.58
C ALA A 302 -5.41 -1.64 -15.06
N LEU A 303 -5.19 -2.92 -15.35
CA LEU A 303 -5.33 -3.49 -16.70
C LEU A 303 -6.76 -3.41 -17.24
N PHE A 304 -7.76 -3.59 -16.36
CA PHE A 304 -9.16 -3.43 -16.73
C PHE A 304 -9.50 -1.99 -17.11
N VAL A 305 -9.06 -1.00 -16.33
CA VAL A 305 -9.25 0.43 -16.61
C VAL A 305 -8.58 0.84 -17.93
N GLU A 306 -7.36 0.38 -18.20
CA GLU A 306 -6.68 0.63 -19.47
C GLU A 306 -7.46 0.01 -20.65
N CYS A 307 -7.95 -1.23 -20.48
CA CYS A 307 -8.76 -1.90 -21.48
C CYS A 307 -10.03 -1.12 -21.81
N MET A 308 -10.78 -0.67 -20.79
CA MET A 308 -11.98 0.14 -20.96
C MET A 308 -11.71 1.47 -21.66
N ALA A 309 -10.62 2.15 -21.31
CA ALA A 309 -10.24 3.41 -21.94
C ALA A 309 -10.02 3.26 -23.47
N SER A 310 -9.55 2.09 -23.91
CA SER A 310 -9.39 1.77 -25.34
C SER A 310 -10.71 1.48 -26.07
N CYS A 311 -11.75 1.06 -25.34
CA CYS A 311 -13.04 0.66 -25.90
C CYS A 311 -13.95 1.84 -26.26
N GLY A 312 -13.85 2.96 -25.54
CA GLY A 312 -14.84 4.06 -25.62
C GLY A 312 -16.24 3.55 -25.29
N ASP A 313 -17.26 3.96 -26.06
CA ASP A 313 -18.67 3.58 -25.83
C ASP A 313 -19.08 2.22 -26.45
N ASN A 314 -18.15 1.29 -26.67
CA ASN A 314 -18.45 -0.01 -27.30
C ASN A 314 -18.71 -1.10 -26.26
N ASP A 315 -19.98 -1.36 -25.98
CA ASP A 315 -20.43 -2.36 -24.99
C ASP A 315 -19.77 -3.75 -25.15
N ALA A 316 -19.65 -4.25 -26.39
CA ALA A 316 -19.07 -5.57 -26.64
C ALA A 316 -17.57 -5.62 -26.27
N CYS A 317 -16.86 -4.50 -26.44
CA CYS A 317 -15.46 -4.38 -26.04
C CYS A 317 -15.34 -4.31 -24.51
N LEU A 318 -16.23 -3.60 -23.83
CA LEU A 318 -16.27 -3.53 -22.37
C LEU A 318 -16.57 -4.89 -21.74
N GLU A 319 -17.50 -5.66 -22.31
CA GLU A 319 -17.78 -7.05 -21.91
C GLU A 319 -16.56 -7.96 -22.08
N ASP A 320 -15.82 -7.82 -23.20
CA ASP A 320 -14.59 -8.57 -23.44
C ASP A 320 -13.48 -8.19 -22.43
N CYS A 321 -13.36 -6.90 -22.07
CA CYS A 321 -12.43 -6.44 -21.02
C CYS A 321 -12.77 -7.04 -19.65
N ALA A 322 -14.04 -7.02 -19.26
CA ALA A 322 -14.48 -7.57 -17.97
C ALA A 322 -14.25 -9.09 -17.91
N ALA A 323 -14.47 -9.80 -19.03
CA ALA A 323 -14.18 -11.22 -19.12
C ALA A 323 -12.68 -11.54 -19.07
N ALA A 324 -11.83 -10.64 -19.58
CA ALA A 324 -10.37 -10.79 -19.53
C ALA A 324 -9.80 -10.52 -18.13
N TYR A 325 -10.40 -9.61 -17.37
CA TYR A 325 -9.91 -9.15 -16.07
C TYR A 325 -11.02 -9.19 -14.99
N PRO A 326 -11.52 -10.38 -14.61
CA PRO A 326 -12.71 -10.50 -13.76
C PRO A 326 -12.55 -9.86 -12.38
N SER A 327 -11.43 -10.09 -11.69
CA SER A 327 -11.16 -9.46 -10.38
C SER A 327 -11.00 -7.94 -10.49
N GLY A 328 -10.35 -7.47 -11.56
CA GLY A 328 -10.20 -6.04 -11.83
C GLY A 328 -11.52 -5.36 -12.13
N SER A 329 -12.42 -6.04 -12.87
CA SER A 329 -13.76 -5.52 -13.13
C SER A 329 -14.64 -5.49 -11.89
N ASP A 330 -14.48 -6.43 -10.96
CA ASP A 330 -15.20 -6.42 -9.69
C ASP A 330 -14.74 -5.23 -8.82
N LEU A 331 -13.43 -5.03 -8.64
CA LEU A 331 -12.87 -3.90 -7.88
C LEU A 331 -13.27 -2.54 -8.50
N TYR A 332 -13.21 -2.42 -9.82
CA TYR A 332 -13.65 -1.21 -10.49
C TYR A 332 -15.16 -0.98 -10.33
N ALA A 333 -15.97 -2.04 -10.33
CA ALA A 333 -17.40 -1.93 -10.13
C ALA A 333 -17.73 -1.46 -8.71
N ASP A 334 -16.99 -1.91 -7.70
CA ASP A 334 -17.14 -1.44 -6.31
C ASP A 334 -16.79 0.06 -6.22
N TYR A 335 -15.64 0.48 -6.77
CA TYR A 335 -15.27 1.90 -6.85
C TYR A 335 -16.31 2.75 -7.61
N ALA A 336 -16.74 2.28 -8.78
CA ALA A 336 -17.72 2.98 -9.60
C ALA A 336 -19.09 3.08 -8.91
N THR A 337 -19.47 2.07 -8.12
CA THR A 337 -20.69 2.07 -7.31
C THR A 337 -20.57 3.09 -6.18
N CYS A 338 -19.46 3.11 -5.44
CA CYS A 338 -19.22 4.12 -4.42
C CYS A 338 -19.35 5.53 -5.00
N VAL A 339 -18.66 5.82 -6.10
CA VAL A 339 -18.70 7.17 -6.70
C VAL A 339 -20.09 7.49 -7.23
N MET A 340 -20.69 6.64 -8.08
CA MET A 340 -21.92 7.02 -8.78
C MET A 340 -23.21 6.81 -7.99
N CYS A 341 -23.22 5.88 -7.04
CA CYS A 341 -24.43 5.49 -6.31
C CYS A 341 -24.45 6.04 -4.88
N ASP A 342 -23.28 6.16 -4.24
CA ASP A 342 -23.20 6.55 -2.83
C ASP A 342 -22.80 8.03 -2.70
N GLU A 343 -21.68 8.45 -3.30
CA GLU A 343 -21.10 9.79 -3.09
C GLU A 343 -21.51 10.86 -4.12
N CYS A 344 -21.93 10.48 -5.34
CA CYS A 344 -22.25 11.41 -6.45
C CYS A 344 -23.58 11.13 -7.16
N TYR A 345 -24.56 10.61 -6.45
CA TYR A 345 -25.83 10.14 -7.02
C TYR A 345 -26.57 11.20 -7.87
N VAL A 346 -26.73 12.42 -7.38
CA VAL A 346 -27.41 13.54 -8.07
C VAL A 346 -26.53 14.09 -9.19
N SER A 347 -25.24 14.27 -8.94
CA SER A 347 -24.28 14.98 -9.80
C SER A 347 -23.83 14.14 -10.99
N CYS A 348 -23.74 12.82 -10.82
CA CYS A 348 -23.37 11.85 -11.86
C CYS A 348 -24.57 11.13 -12.47
N GLY A 349 -25.80 11.44 -12.04
CA GLY A 349 -27.01 10.86 -12.61
C GLY A 349 -27.21 9.39 -12.21
N GLY A 350 -26.80 9.02 -11.00
CA GLY A 350 -26.94 7.68 -10.41
C GLY A 350 -28.36 7.11 -10.52
N ALA A 351 -29.40 7.94 -10.54
CA ALA A 351 -30.80 7.50 -10.74
C ALA A 351 -31.09 6.73 -12.04
N LEU A 352 -30.16 6.71 -13.01
CA LEU A 352 -30.28 5.93 -14.26
C LEU A 352 -29.31 4.75 -14.32
N SER A 353 -28.32 4.71 -13.44
CA SER A 353 -27.16 3.81 -13.48
C SER A 353 -27.14 2.85 -12.27
N CYS A 354 -27.79 3.25 -11.19
CA CYS A 354 -28.15 2.53 -9.97
C CYS A 354 -29.70 2.40 -9.95
#